data_AF-A0A1H3NFI9-F1
#
_entry.id   AF-A0A1H3NFI9-F1
#
_cell.length_a   1.000
_cell.length_b   1.000
_cell.length_c   1.000
_cell.angle_alpha   90.00
_cell.angle_beta   90.00
_cell.angle_gamma   90.00
#
_symmetry.space_group_name_H-M   'P 1'
#
loop_
_entity.id
_entity.type
_entity.pdbx_description
1 polymer ?
#
loop_
_entity_poly.entity_id
_entity_poly.type
_entity_poly.pdbx_seq_one_letter_code
_entity_poly.pdbx_strand_id
1 'polypeptide(L)'
;MSKSSGGLLSGLEVAVTVDDQFQWTGIPFPEGHGPHTVSKKMMKAFEAYGVPGVYAFNSTAPTEEDPRMLDILDDWCAAGHYVGNHTHQHISLNWLDVDTYLRDIETSERLLSRWIEASPSRYFRYAFAMEGDSATKTSQVQTHLSQNGFLSSPVTLWFYDAQFMVAYDRALRLTDRAAQRWIEDTLVDTAIEQIENQAAAATAALGRSPAHIMLIHGTTVAGATIERILDRLTEEGVVFVTSERAMADPANVIGSPVTTRQFRNSTQKWAEHAGVSIPDVPPAVLAEVEKAAPIEGMSYDEVLGRAIQEWTRRVPFTPVPADFH
;
A
#
# COMPACT_ATOMS: atom_id res chain seq x y z
N MET A 1 6.50 -31.30 26.79
CA MET A 1 6.96 -29.95 26.39
C MET A 1 7.15 -29.98 24.88
N SER A 2 6.09 -29.67 24.14
CA SER A 2 6.17 -29.55 22.68
C SER A 2 6.92 -28.25 22.39
N LYS A 3 8.07 -28.32 21.72
CA LYS A 3 8.64 -27.14 21.06
C LYS A 3 7.66 -26.84 19.93
N SER A 4 6.86 -25.76 20.05
CA SER A 4 6.22 -25.20 18.88
C SER A 4 7.35 -24.82 17.93
N SER A 5 7.48 -25.55 16.83
CA SER A 5 8.16 -25.03 15.66
C SER A 5 7.39 -23.75 15.31
N GLY A 6 7.93 -22.59 15.65
CA GLY A 6 7.32 -21.33 15.24
C GLY A 6 7.09 -21.36 13.73
N GLY A 7 5.94 -20.87 13.28
CA GLY A 7 5.66 -20.70 11.86
C GLY A 7 6.76 -19.88 11.18
N LEU A 8 6.79 -19.87 9.84
CA LEU A 8 7.83 -19.16 9.08
C LEU A 8 7.86 -17.65 9.39
N LEU A 9 6.78 -17.11 9.96
CA LEU A 9 6.64 -15.71 10.37
C LEU A 9 6.87 -15.45 11.86
N SER A 10 7.20 -16.48 12.65
CA SER A 10 7.32 -16.36 14.11
C SER A 10 8.42 -15.36 14.50
N GLY A 11 8.03 -14.28 15.17
CA GLY A 11 8.92 -13.21 15.61
C GLY A 11 9.22 -12.17 14.53
N LEU A 12 8.60 -12.24 13.35
CA LEU A 12 8.73 -11.23 12.31
C LEU A 12 8.12 -9.91 12.81
N GLU A 13 8.93 -8.86 12.90
CA GLU A 13 8.44 -7.52 13.25
C GLU A 13 7.79 -6.88 12.02
N VAL A 14 6.50 -6.51 12.11
CA VAL A 14 5.75 -5.93 11.00
C VAL A 14 5.03 -4.64 11.44
N ALA A 15 5.34 -3.52 10.80
CA ALA A 15 4.54 -2.31 10.85
C ALA A 15 3.46 -2.35 9.75
N VAL A 16 2.21 -2.14 10.13
CA VAL A 16 1.08 -2.07 9.20
C VAL A 16 0.89 -0.63 8.74
N THR A 17 0.72 -0.43 7.44
CA THR A 17 0.44 0.88 6.84
C THR A 17 -0.68 0.75 5.81
N VAL A 18 -1.45 1.84 5.64
CA VAL A 18 -2.60 1.87 4.74
C VAL A 18 -2.42 2.96 3.69
N ASP A 19 -2.53 2.61 2.41
CA ASP A 19 -2.50 3.60 1.31
C ASP A 19 -3.92 3.83 0.76
N ASP A 20 -4.17 5.05 0.28
CA ASP A 20 -5.36 5.44 -0.50
C ASP A 20 -6.71 4.98 0.06
N GLN A 21 -6.99 5.32 1.32
CA GLN A 21 -8.32 5.24 1.91
C GLN A 21 -9.37 6.07 1.18
N PHE A 22 -8.97 7.05 0.37
CA PHE A 22 -9.85 7.80 -0.51
C PHE A 22 -10.04 7.16 -1.89
N GLN A 23 -9.37 6.04 -2.17
CA GLN A 23 -9.17 5.48 -3.51
C GLN A 23 -8.55 6.49 -4.49
N TRP A 24 -8.27 6.02 -5.71
CA TRP A 24 -7.73 6.86 -6.77
C TRP A 24 -8.84 7.63 -7.48
N THR A 25 -8.52 8.83 -7.97
CA THR A 25 -9.44 9.59 -8.84
C THR A 25 -9.88 8.75 -10.04
N GLY A 26 -11.17 8.75 -10.34
CA GLY A 26 -11.75 7.97 -11.44
C GLY A 26 -12.16 6.53 -11.08
N ILE A 27 -11.91 6.08 -9.84
CA ILE A 27 -12.33 4.76 -9.35
C ILE A 27 -13.29 4.96 -8.16
N PRO A 28 -14.60 4.78 -8.35
CA PRO A 28 -15.57 4.95 -7.27
C PRO A 28 -15.61 3.71 -6.37
N PHE A 29 -15.96 3.94 -5.10
CA PHE A 29 -16.32 2.86 -4.19
C PHE A 29 -17.64 2.17 -4.61
N PRO A 30 -17.80 0.87 -4.32
CA PRO A 30 -19.10 0.20 -4.42
C PRO A 30 -20.15 0.87 -3.53
N GLU A 31 -21.42 0.83 -3.94
CA GLU A 31 -22.52 1.45 -3.21
C GLU A 31 -22.61 0.93 -1.77
N GLY A 32 -22.60 1.84 -0.78
CA GLY A 32 -22.64 1.49 0.65
C GLY A 32 -21.29 1.07 1.25
N HIS A 33 -20.23 0.99 0.44
CA HIS A 33 -18.88 0.57 0.85
C HIS A 33 -17.84 1.70 0.77
N GLY A 34 -18.27 2.94 1.00
CA GLY A 34 -17.41 4.13 0.92
C GLY A 34 -16.28 4.19 1.96
N PRO A 35 -15.44 5.23 1.86
CA PRO A 35 -14.18 5.35 2.61
C PRO A 35 -14.37 5.32 4.13
N HIS A 36 -15.40 5.97 4.68
CA HIS A 36 -15.71 5.93 6.11
C HIS A 36 -16.00 4.52 6.61
N THR A 37 -16.79 3.74 5.85
CA THR A 37 -17.16 2.37 6.24
C THR A 37 -15.93 1.47 6.25
N VAL A 38 -15.08 1.59 5.24
CA VAL A 38 -13.84 0.80 5.13
C VAL A 38 -12.85 1.19 6.23
N SER A 39 -12.58 2.48 6.40
CA SER A 39 -11.67 3.00 7.43
C SER A 39 -12.09 2.56 8.83
N LYS A 40 -13.38 2.63 9.15
CA LYS A 40 -13.91 2.17 10.44
C LYS A 40 -13.69 0.68 10.69
N LYS A 41 -13.86 -0.17 9.66
CA LYS A 41 -13.57 -1.62 9.79
C LYS A 41 -12.09 -1.87 10.03
N MET A 42 -11.22 -1.16 9.33
CA MET A 42 -9.77 -1.26 9.51
C MET A 42 -9.34 -0.85 10.93
N MET A 43 -9.78 0.32 11.42
CA MET A 43 -9.47 0.78 12.78
C MET A 43 -9.93 -0.23 13.84
N LYS A 44 -11.13 -0.79 13.70
CA LYS A 44 -11.65 -1.82 14.62
C LYS A 44 -10.78 -3.08 14.59
N ALA A 45 -10.32 -3.51 13.41
CA ALA A 45 -9.43 -4.66 13.29
C ALA A 45 -8.05 -4.36 13.94
N PHE A 46 -7.49 -3.18 13.71
CA PHE A 46 -6.23 -2.77 14.33
C PHE A 46 -6.32 -2.72 15.85
N GLU A 47 -7.42 -2.20 16.40
CA GLU A 47 -7.70 -2.24 17.84
C GLU A 47 -7.78 -3.68 18.36
N ALA A 48 -8.53 -4.55 17.67
CA ALA A 48 -8.74 -5.95 18.08
C ALA A 48 -7.46 -6.78 18.16
N TYR A 49 -6.50 -6.52 17.25
CA TYR A 49 -5.21 -7.22 17.20
C TYR A 49 -4.04 -6.41 17.78
N GLY A 50 -4.31 -5.26 18.39
CA GLY A 50 -3.29 -4.44 19.04
C GLY A 50 -2.23 -3.89 18.07
N VAL A 51 -2.60 -3.61 16.82
CA VAL A 51 -1.70 -3.04 15.80
C VAL A 51 -1.41 -1.57 16.15
N PRO A 52 -0.16 -1.20 16.46
CA PRO A 52 0.15 0.12 17.01
C PRO A 52 0.42 1.15 15.90
N GLY A 53 -0.24 2.31 15.98
CA GLY A 53 0.18 3.52 15.26
C GLY A 53 0.27 3.38 13.74
N VAL A 54 -0.81 2.94 13.09
CA VAL A 54 -0.85 2.74 11.63
C VAL A 54 -0.77 4.08 10.89
N TYR A 55 0.18 4.21 9.96
CA TYR A 55 0.21 5.39 9.08
C TYR A 55 -0.73 5.20 7.90
N ALA A 56 -1.55 6.22 7.63
CA ALA A 56 -2.32 6.37 6.41
C ALA A 56 -1.58 7.27 5.41
N PHE A 57 -1.33 6.77 4.21
CA PHE A 57 -0.71 7.48 3.09
C PHE A 57 -1.76 7.68 2.00
N ASN A 58 -2.46 8.80 2.05
CA ASN A 58 -3.56 9.09 1.12
C ASN A 58 -3.12 10.07 0.04
N SER A 59 -3.34 9.72 -1.22
CA SER A 59 -3.42 10.73 -2.27
C SER A 59 -4.64 11.62 -2.05
N THR A 60 -4.48 12.94 -2.22
CA THR A 60 -5.50 13.92 -1.79
C THR A 60 -6.40 14.44 -2.91
N ALA A 61 -6.12 14.11 -4.17
CA ALA A 61 -6.93 14.51 -5.32
C ALA A 61 -8.43 14.14 -5.24
N PRO A 62 -8.84 12.97 -4.72
CA PRO A 62 -10.26 12.65 -4.53
C PRO A 62 -11.00 13.64 -3.62
N THR A 63 -10.29 14.29 -2.70
CA THR A 63 -10.89 15.23 -1.73
C THR A 63 -11.27 16.58 -2.35
N GLU A 64 -10.88 16.85 -3.61
CA GLU A 64 -11.37 18.03 -4.33
C GLU A 64 -12.84 17.91 -4.71
N GLU A 65 -13.30 16.70 -5.02
CA GLU A 65 -14.70 16.42 -5.35
C GLU A 65 -15.55 16.28 -4.09
N ASP A 66 -15.02 15.59 -3.06
CA ASP A 66 -15.66 15.47 -1.76
C ASP A 66 -14.68 15.76 -0.61
N PRO A 67 -14.58 17.04 -0.18
CA PRO A 67 -13.70 17.43 0.92
C PRO A 67 -14.00 16.73 2.25
N ARG A 68 -15.23 16.21 2.43
CA ARG A 68 -15.63 15.50 3.66
C ARG A 68 -14.93 14.16 3.81
N MET A 69 -14.34 13.62 2.74
CA MET A 69 -13.51 12.42 2.84
C MET A 69 -12.38 12.61 3.85
N LEU A 70 -11.84 13.83 3.99
CA LEU A 70 -10.81 14.15 4.97
C LEU A 70 -11.26 13.94 6.42
N ASP A 71 -12.56 13.93 6.72
CA ASP A 71 -13.08 13.74 8.07
C ASP A 71 -12.72 12.34 8.62
N ILE A 72 -12.47 11.34 7.75
CA ILE A 72 -11.99 10.02 8.22
C ILE A 72 -10.66 10.12 8.96
N LEU A 73 -9.83 11.13 8.67
CA LEU A 73 -8.51 11.27 9.26
C LEU A 73 -8.60 11.83 10.68
N ASP A 74 -9.66 12.57 11.01
CA ASP A 74 -9.93 12.99 12.39
C ASP A 74 -10.25 11.76 13.25
N ASP A 75 -11.12 10.86 12.76
CA ASP A 75 -11.41 9.58 13.43
C ASP A 75 -10.17 8.67 13.50
N TRP A 76 -9.38 8.62 12.42
CA TRP A 76 -8.12 7.84 12.35
C TRP A 76 -7.13 8.27 13.42
N CYS A 77 -6.86 9.58 13.53
CA CYS A 77 -5.96 10.09 14.54
C CYS A 77 -6.54 9.95 15.96
N ALA A 78 -7.85 10.10 16.15
CA ALA A 78 -8.50 9.85 17.43
C ALA A 78 -8.37 8.39 17.89
N ALA A 79 -8.27 7.44 16.95
CA ALA A 79 -7.97 6.03 17.22
C ALA A 79 -6.49 5.74 17.53
N GLY A 80 -5.62 6.77 17.57
CA GLY A 80 -4.19 6.62 17.85
C GLY A 80 -3.35 6.24 16.65
N HIS A 81 -3.84 6.55 15.44
CA HIS A 81 -3.14 6.32 14.17
C HIS A 81 -2.63 7.64 13.57
N TYR A 82 -1.82 7.55 12.51
CA TYR A 82 -1.04 8.67 12.00
C TYR A 82 -1.24 8.88 10.51
N VAL A 83 -0.81 10.04 10.00
CA VAL A 83 -0.96 10.42 8.60
C VAL A 83 0.40 10.79 8.00
N GLY A 84 0.71 10.18 6.86
CA GLY A 84 1.86 10.51 6.04
C GLY A 84 1.45 11.19 4.73
N ASN A 85 2.41 11.76 4.02
CA ASN A 85 2.19 12.36 2.72
C ASN A 85 2.35 11.30 1.60
N HIS A 86 1.39 11.24 0.68
CA HIS A 86 1.40 10.30 -0.45
C HIS A 86 1.15 11.00 -1.80
N THR A 87 1.67 12.22 -1.94
CA THR A 87 1.40 13.11 -3.08
C THR A 87 -0.07 13.49 -3.18
N HIS A 88 -0.42 14.36 -4.13
CA HIS A 88 -1.81 14.78 -4.31
C HIS A 88 -2.47 13.91 -5.38
N GLN A 89 -1.81 13.66 -6.50
CA GLN A 89 -2.42 13.02 -7.68
C GLN A 89 -2.25 11.50 -7.72
N HIS A 90 -1.39 10.92 -6.88
CA HIS A 90 -0.98 9.51 -6.97
C HIS A 90 -0.28 9.15 -8.31
N ILE A 91 0.43 10.11 -8.91
CA ILE A 91 1.19 9.87 -10.14
C ILE A 91 2.63 9.51 -9.76
N SER A 92 3.20 8.51 -10.44
CA SER A 92 4.60 8.11 -10.21
C SER A 92 5.60 9.21 -10.56
N LEU A 93 6.66 9.35 -9.74
CA LEU A 93 7.80 10.20 -10.08
C LEU A 93 8.47 9.74 -11.39
N ASN A 94 8.38 8.47 -11.78
CA ASN A 94 8.95 7.99 -13.05
C ASN A 94 8.35 8.70 -14.27
N TRP A 95 7.12 9.22 -14.18
CA TRP A 95 6.42 9.83 -15.31
C TRP A 95 6.34 11.35 -15.26
N LEU A 96 6.66 11.96 -14.12
CA LEU A 96 6.65 13.41 -13.94
C LEU A 96 8.06 13.99 -13.96
N ASP A 97 8.18 15.25 -14.37
CA ASP A 97 9.36 16.04 -14.05
C ASP A 97 9.41 16.36 -12.55
N VAL A 98 10.60 16.68 -12.04
CA VAL A 98 10.83 16.91 -10.61
C VAL A 98 9.98 18.07 -10.10
N ASP A 99 9.95 19.20 -10.78
CA ASP A 99 9.25 20.39 -10.29
C ASP A 99 7.74 20.15 -10.18
N THR A 100 7.16 19.42 -11.13
CA THR A 100 5.76 19.00 -11.07
C THR A 100 5.51 18.05 -9.89
N TYR A 101 6.38 17.07 -9.68
CA TYR A 101 6.26 16.15 -8.54
C TYR A 101 6.37 16.86 -7.19
N LEU A 102 7.30 17.81 -7.04
CA LEU A 102 7.47 18.57 -5.80
C LEU A 102 6.23 19.42 -5.47
N ARG A 103 5.64 20.09 -6.46
CA ARG A 103 4.36 20.82 -6.28
C ARG A 103 3.21 19.90 -5.87
N ASP A 104 3.25 18.65 -6.31
CA ASP A 104 2.26 17.64 -5.95
C ASP A 104 2.40 17.20 -4.48
N ILE A 105 3.63 17.00 -4.02
CA ILE A 105 3.97 16.75 -2.60
C ILE A 105 3.48 17.92 -1.74
N GLU A 106 3.83 19.15 -2.11
CA GLU A 106 3.47 20.38 -1.36
C GLU A 106 1.96 20.60 -1.29
N THR A 107 1.23 20.23 -2.35
CA THR A 107 -0.24 20.33 -2.37
C THR A 107 -0.86 19.36 -1.38
N SER A 108 -0.39 18.10 -1.36
CA SER A 108 -0.84 17.10 -0.39
C SER A 108 -0.48 17.48 1.03
N GLU A 109 0.76 17.96 1.25
CA GLU A 109 1.21 18.43 2.57
C GLU A 109 0.32 19.55 3.11
N ARG A 110 -0.01 20.55 2.28
CA ARG A 110 -0.88 21.65 2.69
C ARG A 110 -2.26 21.18 3.12
N LEU A 111 -2.82 20.19 2.42
CA LEU A 111 -4.13 19.62 2.76
C LEU A 111 -4.07 18.75 4.03
N LEU A 112 -2.97 18.04 4.25
CA LEU A 112 -2.80 17.08 5.34
C LEU A 112 -2.07 17.63 6.58
N SER A 113 -1.63 18.90 6.54
CA SER A 113 -0.68 19.48 7.50
C SER A 113 -1.07 19.25 8.95
N ARG A 114 -2.34 19.46 9.31
CA ARG A 114 -2.82 19.29 10.70
C ARG A 114 -2.62 17.87 11.24
N TRP A 115 -2.74 16.85 10.41
CA TRP A 115 -2.57 15.45 10.84
C TRP A 115 -1.10 14.99 10.73
N ILE A 116 -0.37 15.47 9.73
CA ILE A 116 1.07 15.22 9.60
C ILE A 116 1.82 15.83 10.80
N GLU A 117 1.47 17.05 11.21
CA GLU A 117 2.08 17.72 12.37
C GLU A 117 1.73 17.06 13.71
N ALA A 118 0.57 16.40 13.78
CA ALA A 118 0.18 15.61 14.95
C ALA A 118 0.84 14.23 14.99
N SER A 119 1.46 13.78 13.90
CA SER A 119 2.11 12.48 13.81
C SER A 119 3.52 12.51 14.44
N PRO A 120 3.99 11.40 15.07
CA PRO A 120 5.30 11.35 15.71
C PRO A 120 6.47 11.58 14.75
N SER A 121 6.30 11.16 13.50
CA SER A 121 7.28 11.31 12.42
C SER A 121 6.59 11.79 11.15
N ARG A 122 7.30 12.60 10.36
CA ARG A 122 6.84 13.03 9.04
C ARG A 122 7.29 11.99 8.02
N TYR A 123 6.39 11.08 7.67
CA TYR A 123 6.66 10.10 6.62
C TYR A 123 6.07 10.51 5.28
N PHE A 124 6.80 10.16 4.22
CA PHE A 124 6.38 10.28 2.84
C PHE A 124 6.43 8.91 2.16
N ARG A 125 5.47 8.62 1.27
CA ARG A 125 5.50 7.41 0.44
C ARG A 125 5.35 7.77 -1.03
N TYR A 126 6.22 7.21 -1.87
CA TYR A 126 6.12 7.33 -3.31
C TYR A 126 4.97 6.47 -3.85
N ALA A 127 4.13 7.03 -4.72
CA ALA A 127 3.16 6.24 -5.50
C ALA A 127 3.88 5.13 -6.27
N PHE A 128 3.31 3.91 -6.24
CA PHE A 128 3.87 2.70 -6.88
C PHE A 128 5.31 2.34 -6.45
N ALA A 129 5.79 2.80 -5.28
CA ALA A 129 7.19 2.62 -4.86
C ALA A 129 8.23 3.02 -5.95
N MET A 130 7.82 3.90 -6.87
CA MET A 130 8.59 4.34 -8.02
C MET A 130 9.29 5.66 -7.65
N GLU A 131 10.51 5.53 -7.14
CA GLU A 131 11.30 6.61 -6.55
C GLU A 131 12.07 7.45 -7.59
N GLY A 132 11.76 7.28 -8.88
CA GLY A 132 12.40 7.98 -9.99
C GLY A 132 13.06 7.03 -10.99
N ASP A 133 12.97 7.38 -12.27
CA ASP A 133 13.55 6.68 -13.42
C ASP A 133 15.01 7.08 -13.69
N SER A 134 15.60 7.93 -12.84
CA SER A 134 17.02 8.25 -12.83
C SER A 134 17.48 8.63 -11.42
N ALA A 135 18.75 8.34 -11.11
CA ALA A 135 19.37 8.71 -9.84
C ALA A 135 19.30 10.22 -9.54
N THR A 136 19.37 11.06 -10.58
CA THR A 136 19.23 12.52 -10.44
C THR A 136 17.86 12.90 -9.92
N LYS A 137 16.78 12.38 -10.54
CA LYS A 137 15.40 12.66 -10.08
C LYS A 137 15.17 12.18 -8.66
N THR A 138 15.60 10.95 -8.36
CA THR A 138 15.53 10.39 -7.01
C THR A 138 16.23 11.29 -5.99
N SER A 139 17.46 11.71 -6.29
CA SER A 139 18.26 12.55 -5.39
C SER A 139 17.65 13.93 -5.15
N GLN A 140 17.07 14.56 -6.19
CA GLN A 140 16.42 15.86 -6.06
C GLN A 140 15.17 15.78 -5.18
N VAL A 141 14.33 14.76 -5.34
CA VAL A 141 13.14 14.58 -4.50
C VAL A 141 13.53 14.20 -3.08
N GLN A 142 14.49 13.29 -2.87
CA GLN A 142 14.98 12.97 -1.53
C GLN A 142 15.57 14.19 -0.80
N THR A 143 16.25 15.07 -1.55
CA THR A 143 16.75 16.35 -1.00
C THR A 143 15.60 17.22 -0.53
N HIS A 144 14.55 17.39 -1.34
CA HIS A 144 13.37 18.15 -0.97
C HIS A 144 12.66 17.55 0.26
N LEU A 145 12.46 16.22 0.29
CA LEU A 145 11.85 15.53 1.43
C LEU A 145 12.65 15.79 2.72
N SER A 146 13.97 15.61 2.66
CA SER A 146 14.86 15.82 3.81
C SER A 146 14.84 17.26 4.30
N GLN A 147 14.84 18.24 3.38
CA GLN A 147 14.78 19.67 3.72
C GLN A 147 13.46 20.06 4.41
N ASN A 148 12.37 19.33 4.12
CA ASN A 148 11.05 19.54 4.72
C ASN A 148 10.75 18.54 5.86
N GLY A 149 11.79 17.88 6.38
CA GLY A 149 11.72 17.00 7.55
C GLY A 149 11.04 15.65 7.30
N PHE A 150 10.80 15.27 6.04
CA PHE A 150 10.21 13.99 5.69
C PHE A 150 11.26 12.87 5.60
N LEU A 151 10.87 11.67 6.04
CA LEU A 151 11.56 10.41 5.76
C LEU A 151 10.72 9.59 4.78
N SER A 152 11.36 9.01 3.76
CA SER A 152 10.69 8.07 2.85
C SER A 152 10.38 6.77 3.60
N SER A 153 9.11 6.37 3.65
CA SER A 153 8.64 5.11 4.22
C SER A 153 8.44 4.09 3.08
N PRO A 154 9.32 3.08 2.95
CA PRO A 154 9.22 2.08 1.90
C PRO A 154 8.09 1.08 2.18
N VAL A 155 7.76 0.31 1.15
CA VAL A 155 6.95 -0.90 1.26
C VAL A 155 7.89 -2.09 1.17
N THR A 156 7.88 -2.98 2.16
CA THR A 156 8.72 -4.19 2.15
C THR A 156 7.90 -5.46 1.99
N LEU A 157 6.63 -5.45 2.37
CA LEU A 157 5.69 -6.56 2.19
C LEU A 157 4.45 -6.02 1.49
N TRP A 158 4.08 -6.65 0.38
CA TRP A 158 2.86 -6.34 -0.36
C TRP A 158 2.31 -7.60 -1.00
N PHE A 159 1.00 -7.78 -0.95
CA PHE A 159 0.32 -9.01 -1.37
C PHE A 159 -0.74 -8.74 -2.44
N TYR A 160 -0.52 -7.73 -3.28
CA TYR A 160 -1.32 -7.48 -4.49
C TYR A 160 -2.81 -7.25 -4.21
N ASP A 161 -3.13 -6.69 -3.04
CA ASP A 161 -4.50 -6.51 -2.55
C ASP A 161 -5.36 -5.60 -3.45
N ALA A 162 -4.76 -4.57 -4.05
CA ALA A 162 -5.46 -3.66 -4.97
C ALA A 162 -6.02 -4.41 -6.20
N GLN A 163 -5.33 -5.44 -6.69
CA GLN A 163 -5.78 -6.25 -7.83
C GLN A 163 -7.03 -7.09 -7.54
N PHE A 164 -7.40 -7.28 -6.26
CA PHE A 164 -8.64 -7.95 -5.88
C PHE A 164 -9.86 -7.02 -5.89
N MET A 165 -9.65 -5.70 -5.89
CA MET A 165 -10.73 -4.74 -5.66
C MET A 165 -11.83 -4.81 -6.72
N VAL A 166 -11.44 -4.99 -7.99
CA VAL A 166 -12.37 -4.91 -9.12
C VAL A 166 -13.24 -6.14 -9.15
N ALA A 167 -12.65 -7.32 -9.01
CA ALA A 167 -13.39 -8.58 -8.88
C ALA A 167 -14.38 -8.53 -7.71
N TYR A 168 -13.97 -7.96 -6.57
CA TYR A 168 -14.86 -7.81 -5.41
C TYR A 168 -16.00 -6.82 -5.65
N ASP A 169 -15.74 -5.67 -6.30
CA ASP A 169 -16.80 -4.72 -6.70
C ASP A 169 -17.81 -5.40 -7.63
N ARG A 170 -17.34 -6.14 -8.64
CA ARG A 170 -18.24 -6.88 -9.54
C ARG A 170 -19.09 -7.89 -8.76
N ALA A 171 -18.50 -8.64 -7.84
CA ALA A 171 -19.22 -9.60 -6.99
C ALA A 171 -20.25 -8.92 -6.08
N LEU A 172 -19.98 -7.71 -5.57
CA LEU A 172 -20.94 -6.92 -4.81
C LEU A 172 -22.11 -6.46 -5.69
N ARG A 173 -21.84 -5.91 -6.87
CA ARG A 173 -22.86 -5.43 -7.83
C ARG A 173 -23.79 -6.55 -8.29
N LEU A 174 -23.24 -7.73 -8.54
CA LEU A 174 -24.02 -8.92 -8.91
C LEU A 174 -24.72 -9.59 -7.72
N THR A 175 -24.47 -9.12 -6.49
CA THR A 175 -24.94 -9.78 -5.26
C THR A 175 -24.48 -11.26 -5.18
N ASP A 176 -23.35 -11.59 -5.81
CA ASP A 176 -22.80 -12.94 -5.83
C ASP A 176 -22.03 -13.21 -4.54
N ARG A 177 -22.73 -13.79 -3.56
CA ARG A 177 -22.14 -14.10 -2.24
C ARG A 177 -21.09 -15.21 -2.30
N ALA A 178 -21.19 -16.13 -3.27
CA ALA A 178 -20.21 -17.19 -3.42
C ALA A 178 -18.89 -16.61 -3.96
N ALA A 179 -18.96 -15.73 -4.96
CA ALA A 179 -17.79 -15.02 -5.46
C ALA A 179 -17.18 -14.09 -4.40
N GLN A 180 -18.01 -13.32 -3.67
CA GLN A 180 -17.51 -12.48 -2.56
C GLN A 180 -16.70 -13.30 -1.56
N ARG A 181 -17.25 -14.42 -1.09
CA ARG A 181 -16.58 -15.28 -0.12
C ARG A 181 -15.29 -15.88 -0.68
N TRP A 182 -15.32 -16.37 -1.92
CA TRP A 182 -14.15 -16.94 -2.56
C TRP A 182 -13.03 -15.90 -2.73
N ILE A 183 -13.35 -14.67 -3.17
CA ILE A 183 -12.38 -13.57 -3.31
C ILE A 183 -11.78 -13.19 -1.95
N GLU A 184 -12.61 -13.08 -0.90
CA GLU A 184 -12.16 -12.80 0.47
C GLU A 184 -11.21 -13.88 1.00
N ASP A 185 -11.58 -15.15 0.88
CA ASP A 185 -10.76 -16.28 1.30
C ASP A 185 -9.43 -16.30 0.53
N THR A 186 -9.49 -16.09 -0.79
CA THR A 186 -8.30 -16.05 -1.66
C THR A 186 -7.36 -14.91 -1.29
N LEU A 187 -7.87 -13.71 -0.98
CA LEU A 187 -7.02 -12.59 -0.58
C LEU A 187 -6.33 -12.86 0.77
N VAL A 188 -7.03 -13.46 1.73
CA VAL A 188 -6.43 -13.82 3.03
C VAL A 188 -5.29 -14.82 2.84
N ASP A 189 -5.50 -15.87 2.03
CA ASP A 189 -4.46 -16.87 1.77
C ASP A 189 -3.28 -16.28 0.99
N THR A 190 -3.57 -15.45 -0.02
CA THR A 190 -2.54 -14.72 -0.80
C THR A 190 -1.71 -13.80 0.10
N ALA A 191 -2.34 -13.13 1.07
CA ALA A 191 -1.64 -12.25 2.01
C ALA A 191 -0.58 -13.01 2.81
N ILE A 192 -0.94 -14.16 3.39
CA ILE A 192 -0.02 -14.97 4.19
C ILE A 192 1.10 -15.53 3.32
N GLU A 193 0.79 -16.15 2.18
CA GLU A 193 1.78 -16.73 1.28
C GLU A 193 2.79 -15.68 0.77
N GLN A 194 2.31 -14.52 0.35
CA GLN A 194 3.17 -13.46 -0.16
C GLN A 194 4.03 -12.83 0.94
N ILE A 195 3.51 -12.70 2.17
CA ILE A 195 4.29 -12.21 3.31
C ILE A 195 5.39 -13.21 3.67
N GLU A 196 5.11 -14.51 3.71
CA GLU A 196 6.10 -15.57 3.93
C GLU A 196 7.20 -15.58 2.87
N ASN A 197 6.81 -15.59 1.59
CA ASN A 197 7.75 -15.62 0.47
C ASN A 197 8.68 -14.41 0.47
N GLN A 198 8.14 -13.22 0.75
CA GLN A 198 8.92 -11.98 0.78
C GLN A 198 9.79 -11.86 2.03
N ALA A 199 9.30 -12.24 3.22
CA ALA A 199 10.12 -12.25 4.43
C ALA A 199 11.33 -13.20 4.30
N ALA A 200 11.12 -14.37 3.70
CA ALA A 200 12.19 -15.32 3.39
C ALA A 200 13.19 -14.74 2.38
N ALA A 201 12.71 -14.12 1.30
CA ALA A 201 13.57 -13.51 0.29
C ALA A 201 14.38 -12.33 0.82
N ALA A 202 13.76 -11.44 1.63
CA ALA A 202 14.45 -10.34 2.28
C ALA A 202 15.56 -10.87 3.21
N THR A 203 15.27 -11.92 3.99
CA THR A 203 16.26 -12.56 4.87
C THR A 203 17.44 -13.13 4.07
N ALA A 204 17.17 -13.81 2.96
CA ALA A 204 18.21 -14.37 2.10
C ALA A 204 19.05 -13.27 1.42
N ALA A 205 18.42 -12.18 0.97
CA ALA A 205 19.10 -11.07 0.30
C ALA A 205 19.94 -10.21 1.26
N LEU A 206 19.46 -9.98 2.48
CA LEU A 206 20.11 -9.11 3.47
C LEU A 206 21.01 -9.87 4.46
N GLY A 207 20.93 -11.20 4.50
CA GLY A 207 21.63 -12.04 5.47
C GLY A 207 21.07 -11.95 6.90
N ARG A 208 19.94 -11.28 7.10
CA ARG A 208 19.18 -11.15 8.36
C ARG A 208 17.73 -10.80 8.07
N SER A 209 16.83 -11.08 9.01
CA SER A 209 15.45 -10.58 8.94
C SER A 209 15.41 -9.10 9.34
N PRO A 210 14.91 -8.18 8.48
CA PRO A 210 14.65 -6.80 8.86
C PRO A 210 13.29 -6.65 9.55
N ALA A 211 13.09 -5.55 10.26
CA ALA A 211 11.73 -5.12 10.57
C ALA A 211 11.02 -4.70 9.27
N HIS A 212 9.82 -5.21 9.04
CA HIS A 212 9.09 -5.01 7.80
C HIS A 212 8.01 -3.93 7.92
N ILE A 213 7.73 -3.30 6.78
CA ILE A 213 6.60 -2.39 6.57
C ILE A 213 5.67 -3.04 5.54
N MET A 214 4.45 -3.37 5.98
CA MET A 214 3.41 -4.01 5.19
C MET A 214 2.45 -2.95 4.63
N LEU A 215 2.16 -3.07 3.34
CA LEU A 215 1.16 -2.28 2.64
C LEU A 215 -0.15 -3.05 2.52
N ILE A 216 -1.25 -2.38 2.84
CA ILE A 216 -2.59 -2.70 2.37
C ILE A 216 -3.27 -1.40 1.90
N HIS A 217 -4.15 -1.44 0.92
CA HIS A 217 -4.88 -0.28 0.45
C HIS A 217 -6.25 -0.19 1.13
N GLY A 218 -6.78 1.02 1.31
CA GLY A 218 -8.11 1.29 1.85
C GLY A 218 -9.29 0.90 0.94
N THR A 219 -9.19 -0.24 0.25
CA THR A 219 -10.21 -0.76 -0.65
C THR A 219 -11.33 -1.48 0.09
N THR A 220 -12.46 -1.67 -0.59
CA THR A 220 -13.61 -2.40 -0.01
C THR A 220 -13.28 -3.85 0.36
N VAL A 221 -12.50 -4.55 -0.48
CA VAL A 221 -12.09 -5.93 -0.21
C VAL A 221 -11.12 -6.00 0.97
N ALA A 222 -10.17 -5.06 1.07
CA ALA A 222 -9.28 -4.96 2.22
C ALA A 222 -10.04 -4.72 3.53
N GLY A 223 -11.04 -3.82 3.52
CA GLY A 223 -11.91 -3.62 4.68
C GLY A 223 -12.74 -4.85 5.06
N ALA A 224 -12.99 -5.78 4.14
CA ALA A 224 -13.70 -7.04 4.41
C ALA A 224 -12.77 -8.13 4.95
N THR A 225 -11.47 -8.08 4.65
CA THR A 225 -10.52 -9.16 4.94
C THR A 225 -9.48 -8.85 6.01
N ILE A 226 -9.19 -7.57 6.29
CA ILE A 226 -8.07 -7.16 7.16
C ILE A 226 -8.10 -7.83 8.54
N GLU A 227 -9.27 -7.97 9.16
CA GLU A 227 -9.42 -8.63 10.47
C GLU A 227 -8.90 -10.08 10.41
N ARG A 228 -9.22 -10.81 9.34
CA ARG A 228 -8.79 -12.20 9.14
C ARG A 228 -7.32 -12.31 8.73
N ILE A 229 -6.79 -11.31 8.02
CA ILE A 229 -5.36 -11.25 7.70
C ILE A 229 -4.56 -11.07 8.99
N LEU A 230 -4.95 -10.12 9.85
CA LEU A 230 -4.28 -9.87 11.12
C LEU A 230 -4.38 -11.06 12.08
N ASP A 231 -5.52 -11.75 12.11
CA ASP A 231 -5.73 -13.00 12.85
C ASP A 231 -4.69 -14.05 12.46
N ARG A 232 -4.61 -14.37 11.17
CA ARG A 232 -3.68 -15.36 10.63
C ARG A 232 -2.22 -14.96 10.86
N LEU A 233 -1.86 -13.69 10.68
CA LEU A 233 -0.50 -13.22 10.99
C LEU A 233 -0.16 -13.39 12.48
N THR A 234 -1.12 -13.13 13.38
CA THR A 234 -0.96 -13.33 14.82
C THR A 234 -0.78 -14.81 15.15
N GLU A 235 -1.56 -15.70 14.54
CA GLU A 235 -1.43 -17.16 14.69
C GLU A 235 -0.07 -17.68 14.22
N GLU A 236 0.47 -17.12 13.13
CA GLU A 236 1.81 -17.44 12.61
C GLU A 236 2.96 -16.81 13.44
N GLY A 237 2.62 -15.99 14.44
CA GLY A 237 3.55 -15.43 15.41
C GLY A 237 4.20 -14.11 15.00
N VAL A 238 3.58 -13.35 14.07
CA VAL A 238 4.01 -12.00 13.73
C VAL A 238 3.92 -11.08 14.96
N VAL A 239 4.88 -10.17 15.08
CA VAL A 239 4.90 -9.14 16.11
C VAL A 239 4.61 -7.79 15.45
N PHE A 240 3.43 -7.22 15.71
CA PHE A 240 3.09 -5.90 15.19
C PHE A 240 3.88 -4.81 15.92
N VAL A 241 4.53 -3.94 15.14
CA VAL A 241 5.36 -2.83 15.65
C VAL A 241 4.95 -1.50 15.01
N THR A 242 5.33 -0.38 15.62
CA THR A 242 5.11 0.95 15.05
C THR A 242 5.96 1.18 13.79
N SER A 243 5.54 2.06 12.89
CA SER A 243 6.37 2.50 11.76
C SER A 243 7.72 3.05 12.21
N GLU A 244 7.82 3.75 13.33
CA GLU A 244 9.08 4.27 13.87
C GLU A 244 10.07 3.16 14.23
N ARG A 245 9.58 2.06 14.78
CA ARG A 245 10.37 0.85 15.07
C ARG A 245 10.86 0.21 13.77
N ALA A 246 9.99 0.06 12.78
CA ALA A 246 10.39 -0.49 11.48
C ALA A 246 11.40 0.42 10.76
N MET A 247 11.18 1.73 10.77
CA MET A 247 12.07 2.73 10.16
C MET A 247 13.40 2.89 10.90
N ALA A 248 13.55 2.40 12.13
CA ALA A 248 14.84 2.32 12.80
C ALA A 248 15.77 1.23 12.23
N ASP A 249 15.22 0.30 11.45
CA ASP A 249 16.00 -0.70 10.73
C ASP A 249 16.72 -0.03 9.53
N PRO A 250 18.07 -0.13 9.42
CA PRO A 250 18.82 0.48 8.32
C PRO A 250 18.36 0.05 6.92
N ALA A 251 17.77 -1.15 6.77
CA ALA A 251 17.23 -1.60 5.50
C ALA A 251 16.12 -0.66 4.99
N ASN A 252 15.28 -0.14 5.89
CA ASN A 252 14.17 0.74 5.55
C ASN A 252 14.57 2.20 5.32
N VAL A 253 15.76 2.61 5.79
CA VAL A 253 16.28 3.98 5.62
C VAL A 253 17.19 4.10 4.41
N ILE A 254 18.07 3.12 4.20
CA ILE A 254 19.03 3.11 3.08
C ILE A 254 18.34 2.65 1.80
N GLY A 255 17.37 1.72 1.90
CA GLY A 255 16.66 1.16 0.77
C GLY A 255 17.49 0.18 -0.05
N SER A 256 16.97 -0.21 -1.22
CA SER A 256 17.69 -1.06 -2.17
C SER A 256 18.63 -0.23 -3.05
N PRO A 257 19.84 -0.70 -3.39
CA PRO A 257 20.77 0.03 -4.26
C PRO A 257 20.33 0.07 -5.73
N VAL A 258 19.16 -0.46 -6.09
CA VAL A 258 18.63 -0.46 -7.46
C VAL A 258 17.38 0.41 -7.57
N THR A 259 17.37 1.28 -8.58
CA THR A 259 16.16 1.96 -9.06
C THR A 259 15.53 1.10 -10.15
N THR A 260 14.26 0.72 -9.96
CA THR A 260 13.53 -0.09 -10.94
C THR A 260 12.53 0.81 -11.66
N ARG A 261 12.43 0.64 -12.98
CA ARG A 261 11.43 1.34 -13.78
C ARG A 261 10.02 0.80 -13.49
N GLN A 262 9.93 -0.50 -13.24
CA GLN A 262 8.70 -1.21 -12.88
C GLN A 262 8.32 -0.98 -11.40
N PHE A 263 7.03 -1.11 -11.11
CA PHE A 263 6.54 -1.16 -9.74
C PHE A 263 7.12 -2.39 -9.03
N ARG A 264 8.06 -2.14 -8.12
CA ARG A 264 8.61 -3.16 -7.23
C ARG A 264 8.69 -2.59 -5.82
N ASN A 265 8.32 -3.40 -4.84
CA ASN A 265 8.54 -3.03 -3.44
C ASN A 265 10.02 -3.26 -3.05
N SER A 266 10.44 -2.79 -1.87
CA SER A 266 11.85 -2.86 -1.47
C SER A 266 12.39 -4.28 -1.35
N THR A 267 11.58 -5.24 -0.92
CA THR A 267 12.00 -6.66 -0.86
C THR A 267 12.27 -7.22 -2.25
N GLN A 268 11.41 -6.92 -3.22
CA GLN A 268 11.64 -7.31 -4.61
C GLN A 268 12.92 -6.68 -5.17
N LYS A 269 13.18 -5.41 -4.86
CA LYS A 269 14.42 -4.73 -5.24
C LYS A 269 15.66 -5.35 -4.57
N TRP A 270 15.59 -5.74 -3.29
CA TRP A 270 16.71 -6.40 -2.60
C TRP A 270 16.99 -7.79 -3.17
N ALA A 271 15.94 -8.57 -3.41
CA ALA A 271 16.03 -9.91 -3.96
C ALA A 271 16.64 -9.87 -5.38
N GLU A 272 16.19 -8.95 -6.23
CA GLU A 272 16.76 -8.74 -7.57
C GLU A 272 18.26 -8.40 -7.51
N HIS A 273 18.64 -7.45 -6.65
CA HIS A 273 20.05 -7.07 -6.49
C HIS A 273 20.93 -8.23 -6.00
N ALA A 274 20.41 -9.07 -5.11
CA ALA A 274 21.14 -10.21 -4.54
C ALA A 274 21.06 -11.49 -5.41
N GLY A 275 20.29 -11.49 -6.51
CA GLY A 275 20.05 -12.69 -7.32
C GLY A 275 19.21 -13.76 -6.61
N VAL A 276 18.35 -13.34 -5.67
CA VAL A 276 17.41 -14.20 -4.93
C VAL A 276 16.07 -14.20 -5.65
N SER A 277 15.52 -15.38 -5.93
CA SER A 277 14.17 -15.51 -6.48
C SER A 277 13.11 -15.40 -5.39
N ILE A 278 11.98 -14.77 -5.69
CA ILE A 278 10.78 -14.77 -4.83
C ILE A 278 9.73 -15.64 -5.50
N PRO A 279 9.24 -16.70 -4.85
CA PRO A 279 8.18 -17.53 -5.41
C PRO A 279 6.89 -16.74 -5.64
N ASP A 280 6.19 -17.05 -6.72
CA ASP A 280 4.83 -16.55 -7.03
C ASP A 280 4.69 -15.02 -6.97
N VAL A 281 5.63 -14.30 -7.58
CA VAL A 281 5.62 -12.83 -7.70
C VAL A 281 5.67 -12.42 -9.18
N PRO A 282 4.59 -11.87 -9.76
CA PRO A 282 3.26 -11.66 -9.16
C PRO A 282 2.50 -12.99 -8.92
N PRO A 283 1.51 -13.02 -8.02
CA PRO A 283 0.76 -14.24 -7.72
C PRO A 283 -0.03 -14.77 -8.91
N ALA A 284 0.11 -16.06 -9.22
CA ALA A 284 -0.61 -16.69 -10.33
C ALA A 284 -2.14 -16.65 -10.14
N VAL A 285 -2.61 -16.60 -8.89
CA VAL A 285 -4.04 -16.54 -8.56
C VAL A 285 -4.73 -15.28 -9.07
N LEU A 286 -4.00 -14.21 -9.35
CA LEU A 286 -4.56 -12.97 -9.91
C LEU A 286 -5.30 -13.20 -11.23
N ALA A 287 -4.86 -14.17 -12.04
CA ALA A 287 -5.53 -14.53 -13.29
C ALA A 287 -6.91 -15.18 -13.07
N GLU A 288 -7.10 -15.89 -11.95
CA GLU A 288 -8.39 -16.48 -11.57
C GLU A 288 -9.28 -15.45 -10.87
N VAL A 289 -8.70 -14.59 -10.04
CA VAL A 289 -9.40 -13.46 -9.42
C VAL A 289 -10.03 -12.58 -10.49
N GLU A 290 -9.29 -12.28 -11.56
CA GLU A 290 -9.81 -11.44 -12.64
C GLU A 290 -10.99 -12.06 -13.40
N LYS A 291 -11.12 -13.39 -13.41
CA LYS A 291 -12.27 -14.08 -14.03
C LYS A 291 -13.49 -14.15 -13.11
N ALA A 292 -13.36 -13.82 -11.83
CA ALA A 292 -14.46 -13.92 -10.88
C ALA A 292 -15.51 -12.82 -11.11
N ALA A 293 -16.78 -13.23 -11.09
CA ALA A 293 -17.94 -12.35 -11.22
C ALA A 293 -17.83 -11.35 -12.39
N PRO A 294 -17.68 -11.81 -13.65
CA PRO A 294 -17.36 -10.91 -14.76
C PRO A 294 -18.53 -9.94 -15.06
N ILE A 295 -18.19 -8.69 -15.31
CA ILE A 295 -19.07 -7.64 -15.84
C ILE A 295 -18.31 -6.99 -17.00
N GLU A 296 -18.95 -6.84 -18.15
CA GLU A 296 -18.36 -6.20 -19.33
C GLU A 296 -17.96 -4.75 -19.01
N GLY A 297 -16.76 -4.33 -19.43
CA GLY A 297 -16.23 -2.99 -19.15
C GLY A 297 -15.72 -2.81 -17.72
N MET A 298 -15.55 -3.88 -16.95
CA MET A 298 -15.03 -3.84 -15.58
C MET A 298 -13.85 -4.81 -15.39
N SER A 299 -12.98 -4.98 -16.38
CA SER A 299 -11.68 -5.61 -16.14
C SER A 299 -10.80 -4.73 -15.24
N TYR A 300 -9.79 -5.31 -14.60
CA TYR A 300 -8.84 -4.51 -13.80
C TYR A 300 -8.19 -3.40 -14.63
N ASP A 301 -7.72 -3.73 -15.84
CA ASP A 301 -7.07 -2.79 -16.74
C ASP A 301 -8.03 -1.69 -17.24
N GLU A 302 -9.31 -2.01 -17.46
CA GLU A 302 -10.32 -1.02 -17.85
C GLU A 302 -10.59 -0.03 -16.71
N VAL A 303 -10.67 -0.51 -15.46
CA VAL A 303 -10.89 0.34 -14.29
C VAL A 303 -9.65 1.19 -14.00
N LEU A 304 -8.46 0.61 -13.98
CA LEU A 304 -7.21 1.34 -13.80
C LEU A 304 -6.96 2.34 -14.95
N GLY A 305 -7.32 1.97 -16.18
CA GLY A 305 -7.26 2.84 -17.35
C GLY A 305 -8.09 4.11 -17.20
N ARG A 306 -9.22 4.07 -16.47
CA ARG A 306 -10.01 5.27 -16.14
C ARG A 306 -9.24 6.19 -15.20
N ALA A 307 -8.60 5.65 -14.17
CA ALA A 307 -7.78 6.47 -13.26
C ALA A 307 -6.64 7.16 -14.00
N ILE A 308 -5.93 6.42 -14.87
CA ILE A 308 -4.86 6.97 -15.70
C ILE A 308 -5.38 8.09 -16.61
N GLN A 309 -6.55 7.91 -17.23
CA GLN A 309 -7.16 8.96 -18.04
C GLN A 309 -7.48 10.21 -17.20
N GLU A 310 -8.02 10.06 -15.99
CA GLU A 310 -8.26 11.21 -15.10
C GLU A 310 -6.96 11.90 -14.70
N TRP A 311 -5.91 11.15 -14.37
CA TRP A 311 -4.59 11.72 -14.07
C TRP A 311 -4.06 12.56 -15.23
N THR A 312 -4.15 12.08 -16.48
CA THR A 312 -3.65 12.82 -17.65
C THR A 312 -4.42 14.10 -17.94
N ARG A 313 -5.66 14.24 -17.47
CA ARG A 313 -6.44 15.49 -17.55
C ARG A 313 -6.01 16.51 -16.51
N ARG A 314 -5.46 16.05 -15.38
CA ARG A 314 -5.09 16.87 -14.22
C ARG A 314 -3.65 17.35 -14.32
N VAL A 315 -2.74 16.49 -14.76
CA VAL A 315 -1.31 16.79 -14.93
C VAL A 315 -0.84 16.22 -16.28
N PRO A 316 -0.13 16.99 -17.12
CA PRO A 316 0.46 16.45 -18.35
C PRO A 316 1.57 15.44 -18.05
N PHE A 317 1.38 14.18 -18.46
CA PHE A 317 2.42 13.15 -18.50
C PHE A 317 2.09 12.09 -19.56
N THR A 318 3.07 11.26 -19.89
CA THR A 318 2.86 10.10 -20.78
C THR A 318 2.95 8.83 -19.95
N PRO A 319 1.83 8.11 -19.75
CA PRO A 319 1.87 6.80 -19.09
C PRO A 319 2.76 5.86 -19.90
N VAL A 320 3.52 5.01 -19.20
CA VAL A 320 4.31 3.96 -19.84
C VAL A 320 3.74 2.62 -19.38
N PRO A 321 2.89 1.97 -20.19
CA PRO A 321 2.18 0.76 -19.77
C PRO A 321 3.10 -0.36 -19.27
N ALA A 322 4.30 -0.48 -19.84
CA ALA A 322 5.31 -1.46 -19.43
C ALA A 322 5.85 -1.25 -17.99
N ASP A 323 5.61 -0.09 -17.38
CA ASP A 323 6.07 0.19 -16.01
C ASP A 323 5.13 -0.46 -14.96
N PHE A 324 3.92 -0.88 -15.35
CA PHE A 324 2.96 -1.58 -14.48
C PHE A 324 3.15 -3.11 -14.43
N HIS A 325 3.98 -3.68 -15.32
CA HIS A 325 4.11 -5.12 -15.53
C HIS A 325 5.53 -5.61 -15.33
#